data_AF-A0A961J9B7-F1
#
_entry.id   AF-A0A961J9B7-F1
#
_cell.length_a   1.000
_cell.length_b   1.000
_cell.length_c   1.000
_cell.angle_alpha   90.00
_cell.angle_beta   90.00
_cell.angle_gamma   90.00
#
_symmetry.space_group_name_H-M   'P 1'
#
loop_
_entity.id
_entity.type
_entity.pdbx_description
1 polymer ?
#
loop_
_entity_poly.entity_id
_entity_poly.type
_entity_poly.pdbx_seq_one_letter_code
_entity_poly.pdbx_strand_id
1 'polypeptide(L)' 'MSKSYAFTPRLVQETAAAHYLGMSPSKLRSLGLPRRVSGGNKLYDIRDLDAFADALPYEGQETWEKNEETDLAFEIAAE' A
#
# COMPACT_ATOMS: atom_id res chain seq x y z
N MET A 1 0.39 -34.42 20.61
CA MET A 1 -0.20 -33.59 19.54
C MET A 1 0.82 -32.53 19.12
N SER A 2 1.19 -32.48 17.84
CA SER A 2 2.00 -31.38 17.30
C SER A 2 1.15 -30.11 17.27
N LYS A 3 1.62 -29.06 17.95
CA LYS A 3 0.96 -27.75 17.96
C LYS A 3 1.31 -27.05 16.64
N SER A 4 0.40 -27.09 15.67
CA SER A 4 0.53 -26.35 14.41
C SER A 4 0.24 -24.88 14.68
N TYR A 5 1.29 -24.07 14.73
CA TYR A 5 1.10 -22.63 14.69
C TYR A 5 0.86 -22.22 13.24
N ALA A 6 -0.41 -21.95 12.89
CA ALA A 6 -0.77 -21.39 11.59
C ALA A 6 -0.38 -19.90 11.57
N PHE A 7 0.90 -19.61 11.30
CA PHE A 7 1.36 -18.24 11.10
C PHE A 7 1.19 -17.86 9.64
N THR A 8 0.51 -16.74 9.40
CA THR A 8 0.53 -16.12 8.08
C THR A 8 1.98 -15.70 7.78
N PRO A 9 2.59 -16.21 6.70
CA PRO A 9 3.97 -15.89 6.38
C PRO A 9 4.09 -14.40 6.10
N ARG A 10 4.98 -13.71 6.81
CA ARG A 10 5.17 -12.27 6.65
C ARG A 10 5.66 -11.89 5.26
N LEU A 11 6.48 -12.76 4.67
CA LEU A 11 7.01 -12.61 3.33
C LEU A 11 6.31 -13.57 2.38
N VAL A 12 5.73 -13.03 1.31
CA VAL A 12 4.97 -13.77 0.31
C VAL A 12 5.63 -13.70 -1.06
N GLN A 13 5.50 -14.76 -1.87
CA GLN A 13 5.99 -14.75 -3.25
C GLN A 13 5.13 -13.87 -4.16
N GLU A 14 5.66 -13.51 -5.33
CA GLU A 14 5.02 -12.63 -6.30
C GLU A 14 3.58 -13.04 -6.65
N THR A 15 3.33 -14.32 -6.91
CA THR A 15 1.98 -14.81 -7.22
C THR A 15 1.02 -14.61 -6.05
N ALA A 16 1.45 -14.92 -4.82
CA ALA A 16 0.63 -14.74 -3.63
C ALA A 16 0.39 -13.25 -3.31
N ALA A 17 1.40 -12.39 -3.51
CA ALA A 17 1.25 -10.93 -3.37
C ALA A 17 0.26 -10.35 -4.37
N ALA A 18 0.29 -10.81 -5.63
CA ALA A 18 -0.65 -10.39 -6.66
C ALA A 18 -2.08 -10.80 -6.32
N HIS A 19 -2.27 -12.05 -5.86
CA HIS A 19 -3.56 -12.52 -5.37
C HIS A 19 -4.06 -11.74 -4.15
N TYR A 20 -3.16 -11.38 -3.23
CA TYR A 20 -3.50 -10.58 -2.05
C TYR A 20 -4.10 -9.22 -2.43
N LEU A 21 -3.50 -8.54 -3.41
CA LEU A 21 -4.00 -7.25 -3.91
C LEU A 21 -5.10 -7.38 -4.99
N GLY A 22 -5.55 -8.60 -5.30
CA GLY A 22 -6.59 -8.83 -6.32
C GLY A 22 -6.18 -8.46 -7.76
N MET A 23 -4.88 -8.48 -8.08
CA MET A 23 -4.37 -8.09 -9.40
C MET A 23 -3.50 -9.18 -10.05
N SER A 24 -3.14 -9.00 -11.32
CA SER A 24 -2.25 -9.92 -12.02
C SER A 24 -0.77 -9.73 -11.60
N PRO A 25 0.07 -10.79 -11.64
CA PRO A 25 1.50 -10.66 -11.34
C PRO A 25 2.22 -9.66 -12.24
N SER A 26 1.82 -9.55 -13.51
CA SER A 26 2.34 -8.55 -14.43
C SER A 26 2.04 -7.12 -13.99
N LYS A 27 0.82 -6.86 -13.48
CA LYS A 27 0.44 -5.56 -12.92
C LYS A 27 1.24 -5.26 -11.65
N LEU A 28 1.39 -6.24 -10.75
CA LEU A 28 2.22 -6.10 -9.56
C LEU A 28 3.67 -5.70 -9.90
N ARG A 29 4.26 -6.32 -10.93
CA ARG A 29 5.63 -5.97 -11.39
C ARG A 29 5.73 -4.54 -11.90
N SER A 30 4.70 -4.03 -12.58
CA SER A 30 4.68 -2.66 -13.09
C SER A 30 4.58 -1.59 -12.01
N LEU A 31 4.02 -1.92 -10.83
CA LEU A 31 3.89 -0.98 -9.71
C LEU A 31 5.23 -0.66 -9.04
N GLY A 32 6.25 -1.50 -9.25
CA GLY A 32 7.58 -1.24 -8.69
C GLY A 32 7.65 -1.32 -7.16
N LEU A 33 6.71 -2.03 -6.52
CA LEU A 33 6.64 -2.15 -5.07
C LEU A 33 7.96 -2.67 -4.46
N PRO A 34 8.31 -2.24 -3.23
CA PRO A 34 9.47 -2.74 -2.51
C PRO A 34 9.44 -4.27 -2.45
N ARG A 35 10.56 -4.89 -2.84
CA ARG A 35 10.72 -6.35 -2.84
C ARG A 35 12.01 -6.72 -2.12
N ARG A 36 11.94 -7.74 -1.27
CA ARG A 36 13.10 -8.36 -0.65
C ARG A 36 13.61 -9.50 -1.54
N VAL A 37 14.93 -9.57 -1.70
CA VAL A 37 15.57 -10.63 -2.49
C VAL A 37 16.28 -11.57 -1.54
N SER A 38 15.95 -12.86 -1.61
CA SER A 38 16.62 -13.92 -0.86
C SER A 38 17.03 -15.02 -1.83
N GLY A 39 18.28 -14.97 -2.28
CA GLY A 39 18.78 -15.82 -3.37
C GLY A 39 18.02 -15.52 -4.67
N GLY A 40 17.41 -16.55 -5.27
CA GLY A 40 16.57 -16.41 -6.46
C GLY A 40 15.14 -15.94 -6.20
N ASN A 41 14.71 -15.89 -4.93
CA ASN A 41 13.34 -15.56 -4.58
C ASN A 41 13.14 -14.05 -4.45
N LYS A 42 12.06 -13.56 -5.05
CA LYS A 42 11.54 -12.20 -4.86
C LYS A 42 10.33 -12.29 -3.92
N LEU A 43 10.44 -11.66 -2.77
CA LEU A 43 9.47 -11.72 -1.70
C LEU A 43 8.93 -10.32 -1.40
N TYR A 44 7.63 -10.24 -1.14
CA TYR A 44 6.94 -9.01 -0.74
C TYR A 44 6.54 -9.13 0.73
N ASP A 45 6.72 -8.07 1.51
CA ASP A 45 6.21 -8.02 2.89
C ASP A 45 4.73 -7.67 2.84
N ILE A 46 3.90 -8.41 3.57
CA ILE A 46 2.46 -8.14 3.66
C ILE A 46 2.20 -6.71 4.13
N ARG A 47 3.02 -6.17 5.03
CA ARG A 47 2.83 -4.79 5.52
C ARG A 47 3.04 -3.74 4.43
N ASP A 48 3.94 -4.00 3.49
CA ASP A 48 4.17 -3.10 2.36
C ASP A 48 2.99 -3.19 1.37
N LEU A 49 2.39 -4.37 1.22
CA LEU A 49 1.17 -4.57 0.43
C LEU A 49 -0.04 -3.88 1.07
N ASP A 50 -0.19 -3.98 2.40
CA ASP A 50 -1.25 -3.29 3.16
C ASP A 50 -1.10 -1.78 3.03
N ALA A 51 0.10 -1.24 3.24
CA ALA A 51 0.37 0.19 3.10
C ALA A 51 0.06 0.69 1.68
N PHE A 52 0.33 -0.12 0.66
CA PHE A 52 -0.07 0.20 -0.71
C PHE A 52 -1.60 0.20 -0.87
N ALA A 53 -2.28 -0.80 -0.33
CA ALA A 53 -3.74 -0.89 -0.41
C ALA A 53 -4.44 0.27 0.32
N ASP A 54 -3.95 0.64 1.51
CA ASP A 54 -4.45 1.76 2.31
C ASP A 54 -4.23 3.12 1.64
N ALA A 55 -3.19 3.24 0.82
CA ALA A 55 -2.89 4.44 0.05
C ALA A 55 -3.73 4.56 -1.24
N LEU A 56 -4.51 3.54 -1.63
CA LEU A 56 -5.35 3.62 -2.82
C LEU A 56 -6.53 4.57 -2.57
N PRO A 57 -6.79 5.53 -3.47
CA PRO A 57 -7.97 6.37 -3.37
C PRO A 57 -9.23 5.54 -3.61
N TYR A 58 -10.30 5.84 -2.87
CA TYR A 58 -11.62 5.35 -3.21
C TYR A 58 -12.14 6.05 -4.47
N GLU A 59 -12.94 5.35 -5.26
CA GLU A 59 -13.61 5.94 -6.41
C GLU A 59 -14.51 7.10 -5.98
N GLY A 60 -14.33 8.27 -6.60
CA GLY A 60 -15.10 9.48 -6.29
C GLY A 60 -14.63 10.23 -5.04
N GLN A 61 -13.57 9.79 -4.36
CA GLN A 61 -12.93 10.59 -3.31
C GLN A 61 -11.95 11.58 -3.96
N GLU A 62 -12.43 12.79 -4.26
CA GLU A 62 -11.53 13.93 -4.41
C GLU A 62 -10.84 14.14 -3.05
N THR A 63 -9.52 13.92 -3.01
CA THR A 63 -8.73 14.31 -1.85
C THR A 63 -8.78 15.82 -1.78
N TRP A 64 -9.49 16.36 -0.80
CA TRP A 64 -9.47 17.78 -0.50
C TRP A 64 -8.02 18.14 -0.13
N GLU A 65 -7.25 18.63 -1.11
CA GLU A 65 -5.94 19.19 -0.84
C GLU A 65 -6.16 20.42 0.04
N LYS A 66 -5.73 20.33 1.30
CA LYS A 66 -5.61 21.49 2.17
C LYS A 66 -4.53 22.39 1.57
N ASN A 67 -4.95 23.31 0.71
CA ASN A 67 -4.12 24.44 0.31
C ASN A 67 -4.04 25.38 1.52
N GLU A 68 -2.94 25.31 2.28
CA GLU A 68 -2.69 26.21 3.43
C GLU A 68 -2.67 27.70 3.02
N GLU A 69 -2.60 27.98 1.72
CA GLU A 69 -2.71 29.33 1.15
C GLU A 69 -4.10 29.95 1.32
N THR A 70 -5.19 29.17 1.43
CA THR A 70 -6.54 29.74 1.58
C THR A 70 -6.88 30.20 3.00
N ASP A 71 -6.20 29.66 4.02
CA ASP A 71 -6.43 30.06 5.41
C ASP A 71 -5.74 31.40 5.73
N LEU A 72 -4.63 31.73 5.05
CA LEU A 72 -3.93 33.02 5.18
C LEU A 72 -4.65 34.19 4.48
N ALA A 73 -5.55 33.92 3.54
CA ALA A 73 -6.26 34.95 2.78
C ALA A 73 -7.43 35.58 3.54
N PHE A 74 -7.95 34.93 4.59
CA PHE A 74 -9.12 35.38 5.35
C PHE A 74 -8.79 36.08 6.69
N GLU A 75 -7.51 36.20 7.08
CA GLU A 75 -7.07 36.84 8.33
C GLU A 75 -6.79 38.37 8.23
N ILE A 76 -7.42 39.10 7.30
CA ILE A 76 -7.42 40.57 7.35
C ILE A 76 -8.84 41.11 7.12
N ALA A 77 -9.51 41.40 8.24
CA ALA A 77 -10.32 42.61 8.50
C ALA A 77 -11.44 42.30 9.51
N ALA A 78 -11.08 42.32 10.80
CA ALA A 78 -12.03 42.64 11.86
C ALA A 78 -11.53 43.92 12.54
N GLU A 79 -11.90 45.07 11.96
CA GLU A 79 -11.94 46.37 12.66
C GLU A 79 -13.41 46.75 12.85
#